data_AF-A0A7W6DSJ9-F1
#
_entry.id   AF-A0A7W6DSJ9-F1
#
_cell.length_a   1.000
_cell.length_b   1.000
_cell.length_c   1.000
_cell.angle_alpha   90.00
_cell.angle_beta   90.00
_cell.angle_gamma   90.00
#
_symmetry.space_group_name_H-M   'P 1'
#
loop_
_entity.id
_entity.type
_entity.pdbx_description
1 polymer ?
#
loop_
_entity_poly.entity_id
_entity_poly.type
_entity_poly.pdbx_seq_one_letter_code
_entity_poly.pdbx_strand_id
1 'polypeptide(L)'
;MTRPFIALLAVCAVLTALPDRVPAQSSSAIYSQACAAEIEAIPSFECADGVTVPITIDGVEVTDRAPATCDRPGLLDNGHGSDGQCVPFSRILNLSTEAAQVSVMCRQKKFRSHDATEYDEIDVIAHNPDTGATCWFQAKADDGGTVSGVAVPAPTSATDTSFWVSPEAVVADDCGSCHDNDPFMYSPFVSQVWDHVPTNPFGPYTHVGQDLGFDAWPRWEMAPRDNTCLSCHRIGTGQWTGDGAPTDDQNHEKPGTCGQLASWMTGAPFPGADELARSYPLSHAMPPNIGMTEQEWAVRYGDFVAQVHSCCADPSQAWCNVREIRSYVEDQSSP
;
A
#
# COMPACT_ATOMS: atom_id res chain seq x y z
N MET A 1 37.95 3.27 88.17
CA MET A 1 38.64 2.81 86.94
C MET A 1 37.60 2.15 86.04
N THR A 2 36.98 2.93 85.17
CA THR A 2 35.91 2.54 84.25
C THR A 2 36.53 2.27 82.87
N ARG A 3 36.35 1.06 82.33
CA ARG A 3 36.76 0.69 80.96
C ARG A 3 35.58 0.97 80.01
N PRO A 4 35.77 1.63 78.85
CA PRO A 4 34.70 1.81 77.89
C PRO A 4 34.58 0.57 77.00
N PHE A 5 33.33 0.15 76.72
CA PHE A 5 32.99 -0.80 75.68
C PHE A 5 32.96 -0.06 74.33
N ILE A 6 33.78 -0.50 73.38
CA ILE A 6 33.72 -0.07 71.97
C ILE A 6 32.75 -1.02 71.26
N ALA A 7 31.60 -0.51 70.83
CA ALA A 7 30.67 -1.22 69.97
C ALA A 7 31.14 -1.09 68.51
N LEU A 8 31.49 -2.22 67.89
CA LEU A 8 31.87 -2.32 66.49
C LEU A 8 30.57 -2.36 65.64
N LEU A 9 30.22 -1.26 64.98
CA LEU A 9 29.13 -1.20 64.01
C LEU A 9 29.60 -1.82 62.70
N ALA A 10 29.15 -3.05 62.42
CA ALA A 10 29.31 -3.68 61.11
C ALA A 10 28.32 -3.03 60.13
N VAL A 11 28.83 -2.14 59.26
CA VAL A 11 28.09 -1.60 58.13
C VAL A 11 27.98 -2.68 57.06
N CYS A 12 26.84 -3.37 57.01
CA CYS A 12 26.47 -4.20 55.86
C CYS A 12 26.14 -3.27 54.68
N ALA A 13 27.07 -3.15 53.73
CA ALA A 13 26.79 -2.55 52.43
C ALA A 13 25.84 -3.47 51.67
N VAL A 14 24.55 -3.14 51.67
CA VAL A 14 23.57 -3.73 50.76
C VAL A 14 23.87 -3.19 49.38
N LEU A 15 24.55 -3.99 48.53
CA LEU A 15 24.58 -3.73 47.09
C LEU A 15 23.13 -3.88 46.58
N THR A 16 22.48 -2.75 46.35
CA THR A 16 21.25 -2.69 45.57
C THR A 16 21.64 -2.96 44.12
N ALA A 17 21.40 -4.20 43.67
CA ALA A 17 21.42 -4.50 42.24
C ALA A 17 20.34 -3.63 41.59
N LEU A 18 20.76 -2.61 40.84
CA LEU A 18 19.87 -1.88 39.95
C LEU A 18 19.30 -2.92 38.97
N PRO A 19 17.98 -3.01 38.79
CA PRO A 19 17.44 -3.89 37.75
C PRO A 19 18.04 -3.45 36.42
N ASP A 20 18.62 -4.39 35.68
CA ASP A 20 19.05 -4.16 34.31
C ASP A 20 17.88 -3.54 33.56
N ARG A 21 18.06 -2.31 33.08
CA ARG A 21 17.07 -1.68 32.21
C ARG A 21 17.04 -2.51 30.94
N VAL A 22 16.02 -3.36 30.79
CA VAL A 22 15.70 -3.97 29.51
C VAL A 22 15.58 -2.82 28.50
N PRO A 23 16.39 -2.77 27.43
CA PRO A 23 16.30 -1.70 26.46
C PRO A 23 14.88 -1.69 25.89
N ALA A 24 14.27 -0.50 25.82
CA ALA A 24 12.96 -0.35 25.21
C ALA A 24 13.04 -0.84 23.75
N GLN A 25 12.07 -1.65 23.34
CA GLN A 25 11.95 -2.09 21.94
C GLN A 25 11.77 -0.85 21.04
N SER A 26 12.37 -0.88 19.84
CA SER A 26 12.15 0.15 18.82
C SER A 26 10.72 0.06 18.26
N SER A 27 10.24 1.14 17.64
CA SER A 27 8.95 1.10 16.91
C SER A 27 8.97 0.06 15.80
N SER A 28 10.09 -0.09 15.08
CA SER A 28 10.27 -1.18 14.10
C SER A 28 10.05 -2.56 14.72
N ALA A 29 10.64 -2.84 15.89
CA ALA A 29 10.48 -4.11 16.57
C ALA A 29 9.03 -4.35 17.02
N ILE A 30 8.37 -3.32 17.54
CA ILE A 30 6.97 -3.39 18.00
C ILE A 30 6.04 -3.66 16.80
N TYR A 31 6.17 -2.88 15.74
CA TYR A 31 5.35 -3.00 14.54
C TYR A 31 5.53 -4.35 13.85
N SER A 32 6.79 -4.79 13.69
CA SER A 32 7.11 -6.09 13.08
C SER A 32 6.50 -7.26 13.85
N GLN A 33 6.52 -7.21 15.18
CA GLN A 33 5.89 -8.23 16.05
C GLN A 33 4.36 -8.20 15.94
N ALA A 34 3.75 -7.02 15.90
CA ALA A 34 2.31 -6.89 15.73
C ALA A 34 1.86 -7.47 14.37
N CYS A 35 2.58 -7.14 13.29
CA CYS A 35 2.31 -7.68 11.97
C CYS A 35 2.47 -9.20 11.89
N ALA A 36 3.51 -9.75 12.54
CA ALA A 36 3.71 -11.20 12.61
C ALA A 36 2.56 -11.91 13.35
N ALA A 37 1.97 -11.25 14.35
CA ALA A 37 0.89 -11.81 15.17
C ALA A 37 -0.47 -11.75 14.48
N GLU A 38 -0.78 -10.65 13.80
CA GLU A 38 -2.07 -10.43 13.13
C GLU A 38 -2.17 -11.08 11.75
N ILE A 39 -1.03 -11.32 11.10
CA ILE A 39 -0.95 -11.86 9.74
C ILE A 39 -0.20 -13.20 9.79
N GLU A 40 1.13 -13.14 9.67
CA GLU A 40 2.08 -14.22 9.89
C GLU A 40 3.51 -13.67 9.71
N ALA A 41 4.52 -14.50 9.98
CA ALA A 41 5.90 -14.14 9.69
C ALA A 41 6.16 -14.15 8.17
N ILE A 42 6.64 -13.03 7.63
CA ILE A 42 7.05 -12.89 6.23
C ILE A 42 8.51 -13.31 6.11
N PRO A 43 8.87 -14.22 5.18
CA PRO A 43 10.26 -14.66 5.02
C PRO A 43 11.14 -13.57 4.39
N SER A 44 12.46 -13.74 4.48
CA SER A 44 13.39 -13.04 3.58
C SER A 44 13.18 -13.50 2.14
N PHE A 45 13.48 -12.65 1.16
CA PHE A 45 13.24 -12.96 -0.26
C PHE A 45 14.28 -12.32 -1.18
N GLU A 46 14.26 -12.73 -2.45
CA GLU A 46 15.08 -12.17 -3.52
C GLU A 46 14.16 -11.49 -4.52
N CYS A 47 14.37 -10.21 -4.83
CA CYS A 47 13.55 -9.51 -5.83
C CYS A 47 13.60 -10.22 -7.20
N ALA A 48 14.71 -10.91 -7.51
CA ALA A 48 14.90 -11.66 -8.74
C ALA A 48 13.94 -12.86 -8.89
N ASP A 49 13.37 -13.36 -7.80
CA ASP A 49 12.35 -14.43 -7.83
C ASP A 49 10.98 -13.92 -8.31
N GLY A 50 10.80 -12.60 -8.34
CA GLY A 50 9.61 -11.94 -8.86
C GLY A 50 9.52 -11.91 -10.37
N VAL A 51 8.29 -11.76 -10.86
CA VAL A 51 8.01 -11.58 -12.28
C VAL A 51 8.17 -10.10 -12.66
N THR A 52 8.73 -9.86 -13.84
CA THR A 52 8.82 -8.50 -14.38
C THR A 52 7.44 -8.00 -14.81
N VAL A 53 7.07 -6.80 -14.38
CA VAL A 53 5.92 -6.09 -14.96
C VAL A 53 6.35 -5.51 -16.30
N PRO A 54 5.75 -5.94 -17.43
CA PRO A 54 6.21 -5.51 -18.74
C PRO A 54 5.86 -4.05 -19.00
N ILE A 55 6.73 -3.37 -19.75
CA ILE A 55 6.46 -2.07 -20.36
C ILE A 55 6.29 -2.32 -21.85
N THR A 56 5.16 -1.91 -22.40
CA THR A 56 4.77 -2.16 -23.80
C THR A 56 4.48 -0.86 -24.53
N ILE A 57 4.80 -0.79 -25.82
CA ILE A 57 4.37 0.25 -26.76
C ILE A 57 3.75 -0.46 -27.95
N ASP A 58 2.49 -0.14 -28.26
CA ASP A 58 1.73 -0.78 -29.33
C ASP A 58 1.70 -2.32 -29.18
N GLY A 59 1.65 -2.81 -27.94
CA GLY A 59 1.69 -4.23 -27.59
C GLY A 59 3.06 -4.90 -27.69
N VAL A 60 4.12 -4.17 -28.00
CA VAL A 60 5.50 -4.70 -28.08
C VAL A 60 6.28 -4.31 -26.84
N GLU A 61 6.87 -5.31 -26.17
CA GLU A 61 7.68 -5.09 -24.97
C GLU A 61 8.94 -4.27 -25.25
N VAL A 62 9.23 -3.31 -24.36
CA VAL A 62 10.41 -2.43 -24.40
C VAL A 62 11.34 -2.77 -23.25
N THR A 63 12.55 -3.22 -23.59
CA THR A 63 13.55 -3.71 -22.61
C THR A 63 14.89 -2.98 -22.70
N ASP A 64 15.06 -2.05 -23.65
CA ASP A 64 16.34 -1.40 -23.95
C ASP A 64 16.44 0.06 -23.48
N ARG A 65 15.33 0.62 -22.97
CA ARG A 65 15.22 2.00 -22.44
C ARG A 65 13.97 2.16 -21.58
N ALA A 66 13.89 3.24 -20.81
CA ALA A 66 12.63 3.76 -20.30
C ALA A 66 12.00 4.72 -21.34
N PRO A 67 10.89 4.35 -22.01
CA PRO A 67 10.18 5.28 -22.88
C PRO A 67 9.44 6.36 -22.07
N ALA A 68 9.19 7.51 -22.70
CA ALA A 68 8.43 8.60 -22.08
C ALA A 68 6.95 8.23 -21.85
N THR A 69 6.39 7.36 -22.71
CA THR A 69 5.01 6.88 -22.65
C THR A 69 4.93 5.40 -23.03
N CYS A 70 3.88 4.72 -22.58
CA CYS A 70 3.64 3.28 -22.82
C CYS A 70 2.14 2.93 -22.71
N ASP A 71 1.80 1.70 -23.11
CA ASP A 71 0.41 1.21 -23.16
C ASP A 71 -0.25 1.18 -21.78
N ARG A 72 0.55 0.94 -20.72
CA ARG A 72 0.12 0.71 -19.33
C ARG A 72 1.14 1.26 -18.31
N PRO A 73 1.32 2.58 -18.19
CA PRO A 73 2.22 3.18 -17.21
C PRO A 73 1.79 2.88 -15.77
N GLY A 74 2.75 2.93 -14.85
CA GLY A 74 2.48 2.79 -13.42
C GLY A 74 1.46 3.83 -12.92
N LEU A 75 0.58 3.43 -12.01
CA LEU A 75 -0.47 4.32 -11.46
C LEU A 75 0.10 5.57 -10.79
N LEU A 76 1.15 5.41 -10.00
CA LEU A 76 1.75 6.51 -9.27
C LEU A 76 2.87 7.14 -10.08
N ASP A 77 2.96 8.47 -10.04
CA ASP A 77 4.15 9.17 -10.49
C ASP A 77 5.37 8.61 -9.74
N ASN A 78 6.44 8.33 -10.48
CA ASN A 78 7.71 7.88 -9.91
C ASN A 78 8.46 9.04 -9.22
N GLY A 79 7.96 10.27 -9.34
CA GLY A 79 8.47 11.45 -8.66
C GLY A 79 9.64 12.10 -9.40
N HIS A 80 10.12 13.21 -8.84
CA HIS A 80 11.18 14.01 -9.43
C HIS A 80 12.49 13.21 -9.57
N GLY A 81 13.12 13.29 -10.75
CA GLY A 81 14.39 12.61 -11.03
C GLY A 81 14.26 11.14 -11.42
N SER A 82 13.03 10.65 -11.62
CA SER A 82 12.75 9.37 -12.28
C SER A 82 12.84 9.48 -13.81
N ASP A 83 12.86 8.33 -14.49
CA ASP A 83 12.80 8.23 -15.96
C ASP A 83 11.35 8.18 -16.48
N GLY A 84 10.38 8.70 -15.72
CA GLY A 84 8.94 8.65 -16.02
C GLY A 84 8.25 7.43 -15.43
N GLN A 85 6.99 7.17 -15.80
CA GLN A 85 6.18 6.05 -15.28
C GLN A 85 6.35 4.73 -16.05
N CYS A 86 7.04 4.76 -17.17
CA CYS A 86 7.22 3.61 -18.06
C CYS A 86 8.65 3.09 -17.94
N VAL A 87 9.03 2.64 -16.74
CA VAL A 87 10.38 2.14 -16.46
C VAL A 87 10.35 0.60 -16.42
N PRO A 88 11.04 -0.07 -17.36
CA PRO A 88 11.09 -1.53 -17.38
C PRO A 88 11.75 -2.14 -16.14
N PHE A 89 11.50 -3.44 -15.95
CA PHE A 89 12.18 -4.29 -14.96
C PHE A 89 11.82 -4.05 -13.50
N SER A 90 10.72 -3.34 -13.21
CA SER A 90 10.06 -3.50 -11.91
C SER A 90 9.58 -4.95 -11.75
N ARG A 91 9.67 -5.51 -10.55
CA ARG A 91 9.31 -6.89 -10.26
C ARG A 91 8.23 -6.99 -9.19
N ILE A 92 7.32 -7.93 -9.38
CA ILE A 92 6.29 -8.27 -8.39
C ILE A 92 6.51 -9.69 -7.89
N LEU A 93 6.39 -9.87 -6.57
CA LEU A 93 6.37 -11.17 -5.91
C LEU A 93 5.02 -11.37 -5.21
N ASN A 94 4.56 -12.61 -5.25
CA ASN A 94 3.48 -13.09 -4.40
C ASN A 94 4.10 -14.02 -3.34
N LEU A 95 4.13 -13.56 -2.09
CA LEU A 95 4.61 -14.34 -0.95
C LEU A 95 3.44 -14.89 -0.10
N SER A 96 2.24 -14.91 -0.67
CA SER A 96 1.03 -15.38 0.04
C SER A 96 1.14 -16.84 0.46
N THR A 97 0.47 -17.16 1.55
CA THR A 97 0.23 -18.51 2.04
C THR A 97 -1.27 -18.81 1.99
N GLU A 98 -1.70 -19.89 2.63
CA GLU A 98 -3.13 -20.17 2.82
C GLU A 98 -3.80 -19.16 3.77
N ALA A 99 -3.04 -18.55 4.69
CA ALA A 99 -3.55 -17.69 5.76
C ALA A 99 -3.29 -16.20 5.53
N ALA A 100 -2.29 -15.85 4.70
CA ALA A 100 -1.97 -14.45 4.40
C ALA A 100 -1.84 -14.19 2.91
N GLN A 101 -2.19 -12.96 2.55
CA GLN A 101 -1.98 -12.39 1.23
C GLN A 101 -0.80 -11.42 1.30
N VAL A 102 0.27 -11.67 0.56
CA VAL A 102 1.47 -10.84 0.60
C VAL A 102 1.93 -10.51 -0.80
N SER A 103 2.03 -9.22 -1.11
CA SER A 103 2.56 -8.71 -2.37
C SER A 103 3.82 -7.90 -2.10
N VAL A 104 4.84 -8.09 -2.93
CA VAL A 104 6.06 -7.28 -2.92
C VAL A 104 6.19 -6.58 -4.27
N MET A 105 6.52 -5.30 -4.27
CA MET A 105 6.93 -4.54 -5.44
C MET A 105 8.38 -4.12 -5.27
N CYS A 106 9.28 -4.67 -6.09
CA CYS A 106 10.63 -4.15 -6.24
C CYS A 106 10.63 -3.18 -7.43
N ARG A 107 10.55 -1.88 -7.15
CA ARG A 107 10.21 -0.86 -8.16
C ARG A 107 11.46 -0.24 -8.78
N GLN A 108 11.43 -0.11 -10.11
CA GLN A 108 12.35 0.71 -10.88
C GLN A 108 11.69 2.06 -11.17
N LYS A 109 12.33 3.14 -10.74
CA LYS A 109 12.06 4.54 -11.09
C LYS A 109 13.12 5.09 -12.05
N LYS A 110 14.27 4.42 -12.15
CA LYS A 110 15.31 4.68 -13.15
C LYS A 110 15.61 3.43 -13.97
N PHE A 111 15.89 3.62 -15.25
CA PHE A 111 16.23 2.53 -16.14
C PHE A 111 17.56 1.89 -15.73
N ARG A 112 17.52 0.59 -15.49
CA ARG A 112 18.67 -0.27 -15.21
C ARG A 112 18.59 -1.51 -16.10
N SER A 113 19.68 -2.26 -16.22
CA SER A 113 19.65 -3.52 -16.98
C SER A 113 18.71 -4.54 -16.35
N HIS A 114 18.19 -5.48 -17.14
CA HIS A 114 17.34 -6.59 -16.67
C HIS A 114 17.93 -7.37 -15.48
N ASP A 115 19.26 -7.54 -15.46
CA ASP A 115 19.98 -8.29 -14.43
C ASP A 115 20.38 -7.42 -13.22
N ALA A 116 19.96 -6.15 -13.18
CA ALA A 116 20.24 -5.28 -12.05
C ALA A 116 19.55 -5.81 -10.79
N THR A 117 20.28 -5.75 -9.68
CA THR A 117 19.77 -6.16 -8.37
C THR A 117 19.39 -4.98 -7.49
N GLU A 118 19.58 -3.77 -8.00
CA GLU A 118 19.31 -2.51 -7.35
C GLU A 118 17.96 -1.97 -7.79
N TYR A 119 17.15 -1.55 -6.82
CA TYR A 119 15.83 -0.96 -7.00
C TYR A 119 15.80 0.42 -6.33
N ASP A 120 14.86 1.27 -6.74
CA ASP A 120 14.70 2.58 -6.09
C ASP A 120 13.92 2.45 -4.78
N GLU A 121 12.99 1.50 -4.72
CA GLU A 121 12.26 1.11 -3.51
C GLU A 121 11.81 -0.36 -3.57
N ILE A 122 11.55 -0.92 -2.38
CA ILE A 122 10.93 -2.22 -2.19
C ILE A 122 9.77 -2.04 -1.22
N ASP A 123 8.55 -2.27 -1.70
CA ASP A 123 7.33 -2.13 -0.93
C ASP A 123 6.71 -3.50 -0.68
N VAL A 124 6.29 -3.77 0.56
CA VAL A 124 5.62 -5.00 0.97
C VAL A 124 4.28 -4.65 1.60
N ILE A 125 3.22 -5.23 1.05
CA ILE A 125 1.87 -5.17 1.62
C ILE A 125 1.50 -6.59 2.03
N ALA A 126 1.20 -6.76 3.30
CA ALA A 126 0.75 -8.03 3.87
C ALA A 126 -0.65 -7.86 4.44
N HIS A 127 -1.52 -8.82 4.18
CA HIS A 127 -2.93 -8.75 4.53
C HIS A 127 -3.44 -10.11 5.03
N ASN A 128 -4.17 -10.11 6.13
CA ASN A 128 -4.94 -11.25 6.58
C ASN A 128 -6.37 -11.14 6.03
N PRO A 129 -6.79 -11.99 5.07
CA PRO A 129 -8.12 -11.90 4.46
C PRO A 129 -9.27 -12.24 5.41
N ASP A 130 -9.00 -12.95 6.51
CA ASP A 130 -10.02 -13.34 7.49
C ASP A 130 -10.29 -12.23 8.50
N THR A 131 -9.26 -11.47 8.91
CA THR A 131 -9.39 -10.42 9.94
C THR A 131 -9.40 -9.01 9.37
N GLY A 132 -8.80 -8.82 8.20
CA GLY A 132 -8.57 -7.54 7.54
C GLY A 132 -7.29 -6.84 7.97
N ALA A 133 -6.52 -7.44 8.89
CA ALA A 133 -5.24 -6.87 9.33
C ALA A 133 -4.32 -6.64 8.13
N THR A 134 -3.85 -5.40 7.95
CA THR A 134 -2.94 -5.04 6.86
C THR A 134 -1.71 -4.31 7.40
N CYS A 135 -0.54 -4.78 6.97
CA CYS A 135 0.76 -4.22 7.31
C CYS A 135 1.49 -3.71 6.08
N TRP A 136 2.28 -2.65 6.31
CA TRP A 136 2.93 -1.85 5.27
C TRP A 136 4.40 -1.74 5.61
N PHE A 137 5.25 -2.19 4.70
CA PHE A 137 6.70 -2.05 4.84
C PHE A 137 7.27 -1.43 3.58
N GLN A 138 8.23 -0.54 3.76
CA GLN A 138 8.95 0.07 2.67
C GLN A 138 10.43 0.10 3.00
N ALA A 139 11.25 -0.22 2.01
CA ALA A 139 12.65 0.14 1.98
C ALA A 139 12.83 1.13 0.83
N LYS A 140 13.35 2.32 1.14
CA LYS A 140 13.68 3.35 0.14
C LYS A 140 15.07 3.86 0.41
N ALA A 141 15.80 4.16 -0.66
CA ALA A 141 17.07 4.84 -0.54
C ALA A 141 16.88 6.36 -0.49
N ASP A 142 17.87 7.07 0.06
CA ASP A 142 17.96 8.53 -0.10
C ASP A 142 18.03 8.91 -1.58
N ASP A 143 17.72 10.17 -1.91
CA ASP A 143 17.67 10.67 -3.29
C ASP A 143 18.88 10.26 -4.13
N GLY A 144 18.63 9.47 -5.18
CA GLY A 144 19.65 8.97 -6.11
C GLY A 144 20.40 7.72 -5.65
N GLY A 145 20.11 7.20 -4.45
CA GLY A 145 20.57 5.91 -3.95
C GLY A 145 19.73 4.74 -4.49
N THR A 146 20.07 3.53 -4.01
CA THR A 146 19.36 2.31 -4.36
C THR A 146 19.25 1.36 -3.16
N VAL A 147 18.19 0.56 -3.15
CA VAL A 147 18.00 -0.56 -2.23
C VAL A 147 18.44 -1.85 -2.93
N SER A 148 19.17 -2.71 -2.20
CA SER A 148 19.52 -4.03 -2.73
C SER A 148 18.30 -4.95 -2.65
N GLY A 149 17.94 -5.54 -3.78
CA GLY A 149 16.95 -6.60 -3.88
C GLY A 149 17.53 -8.00 -3.66
N VAL A 150 18.79 -8.11 -3.19
CA VAL A 150 19.44 -9.38 -2.83
C VAL A 150 19.28 -9.64 -1.34
N ALA A 151 18.85 -10.85 -0.99
CA ALA A 151 18.67 -11.30 0.38
C ALA A 151 17.90 -10.27 1.24
N VAL A 152 16.78 -9.78 0.71
CA VAL A 152 15.93 -8.78 1.36
C VAL A 152 15.49 -9.33 2.72
N PRO A 153 15.82 -8.65 3.85
CA PRO A 153 15.56 -9.18 5.17
C PRO A 153 14.05 -9.22 5.47
N ALA A 154 13.61 -10.24 6.20
CA ALA A 154 12.21 -10.41 6.61
C ALA A 154 11.66 -9.14 7.31
N PRO A 155 10.61 -8.48 6.78
CA PRO A 155 10.07 -7.25 7.36
C PRO A 155 9.49 -7.48 8.76
N THR A 156 8.82 -8.61 9.00
CA THR A 156 8.27 -8.96 10.32
C THR A 156 9.32 -9.41 11.34
N SER A 157 10.60 -9.35 11.00
CA SER A 157 11.73 -9.58 11.91
C SER A 157 12.59 -8.32 12.13
N ALA A 158 12.18 -7.16 11.61
CA ALA A 158 12.95 -5.93 11.71
C ALA A 158 13.01 -5.44 13.17
N THR A 159 14.20 -5.12 13.65
CA THR A 159 14.43 -4.58 15.02
C THR A 159 14.91 -3.13 15.02
N ASP A 160 15.21 -2.58 13.86
CA ASP A 160 15.72 -1.23 13.66
C ASP A 160 15.35 -0.75 12.23
N THR A 161 15.97 0.35 11.80
CA THR A 161 15.75 0.97 10.49
C THR A 161 16.92 0.78 9.53
N SER A 162 17.70 -0.29 9.68
CA SER A 162 18.90 -0.53 8.86
C SER A 162 18.57 -0.88 7.40
N PHE A 163 17.38 -1.43 7.15
CA PHE A 163 16.89 -1.79 5.81
C PHE A 163 15.49 -1.25 5.56
N TRP A 164 14.54 -1.60 6.42
CA TRP A 164 13.17 -1.10 6.39
C TRP A 164 13.11 0.27 7.04
N VAL A 165 12.35 1.21 6.46
CA VAL A 165 12.13 2.51 7.10
C VAL A 165 11.29 2.36 8.37
N SER A 166 11.32 3.34 9.26
CA SER A 166 10.55 3.26 10.51
C SER A 166 9.04 3.28 10.21
N PRO A 167 8.20 2.66 11.06
CA PRO A 167 6.75 2.70 10.89
C PRO A 167 6.19 4.14 10.79
N GLU A 168 6.76 5.09 11.55
CA GLU A 168 6.35 6.50 11.50
C GLU A 168 6.67 7.15 10.15
N ALA A 169 7.77 6.74 9.49
CA ALA A 169 8.09 7.20 8.15
C ALA A 169 7.11 6.61 7.13
N VAL A 170 6.73 5.33 7.26
CA VAL A 170 5.68 4.72 6.43
C VAL A 170 4.34 5.44 6.59
N VAL A 171 3.96 5.79 7.82
CA VAL A 171 2.75 6.59 8.10
C VAL A 171 2.83 7.95 7.39
N ALA A 172 3.99 8.60 7.45
CA ALA A 172 4.21 9.91 6.80
C ALA A 172 4.21 9.84 5.26
N ASP A 173 4.59 8.70 4.67
CA ASP A 173 4.49 8.46 3.22
C ASP A 173 3.05 8.13 2.77
N ASP A 174 2.12 7.98 3.71
CA ASP A 174 0.67 7.98 3.49
C ASP A 174 0.17 6.92 2.50
N CYS A 175 0.71 5.69 2.56
CA CYS A 175 0.28 4.59 1.69
C CYS A 175 -1.24 4.35 1.77
N GLY A 176 -1.83 4.49 2.96
CA GLY A 176 -3.25 4.28 3.20
C GLY A 176 -4.18 5.24 2.45
N SER A 177 -3.74 6.45 2.07
CA SER A 177 -4.59 7.34 1.26
C SER A 177 -4.76 6.85 -0.17
N CYS A 178 -3.77 6.14 -0.69
CA CYS A 178 -3.86 5.48 -2.00
C CYS A 178 -4.54 4.11 -1.92
N HIS A 179 -4.43 3.43 -0.78
CA HIS A 179 -5.03 2.14 -0.49
C HIS A 179 -6.25 2.30 0.44
N ASP A 180 -7.16 3.22 0.10
CA ASP A 180 -8.23 3.70 0.98
C ASP A 180 -9.41 2.74 1.15
N ASN A 181 -9.41 1.64 0.38
CA ASN A 181 -10.51 0.70 0.32
C ASN A 181 -10.08 -0.77 0.48
N ASP A 182 -8.86 -1.12 0.06
CA ASP A 182 -8.34 -2.48 0.01
C ASP A 182 -6.80 -2.48 0.07
N PRO A 183 -6.18 -3.60 0.51
CA PRO A 183 -4.73 -3.69 0.60
C PRO A 183 -4.03 -3.63 -0.76
N PHE A 184 -4.64 -4.15 -1.83
CA PHE A 184 -3.99 -4.25 -3.14
C PHE A 184 -4.74 -3.44 -4.20
N MET A 185 -4.01 -2.56 -4.87
CA MET A 185 -4.53 -1.67 -5.91
C MET A 185 -4.24 -2.24 -7.30
N TYR A 186 -5.28 -2.51 -8.08
CA TYR A 186 -5.13 -3.08 -9.42
C TYR A 186 -5.23 -2.01 -10.50
N SER A 187 -4.07 -1.56 -10.97
CA SER A 187 -3.93 -0.69 -12.14
C SER A 187 -3.73 -1.50 -13.43
N PRO A 188 -3.89 -0.90 -14.63
CA PRO A 188 -3.56 -1.60 -15.88
C PRO A 188 -2.11 -2.08 -15.88
N PHE A 189 -1.18 -1.34 -15.27
CA PHE A 189 0.21 -1.73 -15.09
C PHE A 189 0.36 -3.07 -14.36
N VAL A 190 -0.21 -3.20 -13.16
CA VAL A 190 -0.14 -4.43 -12.34
C VAL A 190 -0.94 -5.57 -12.97
N SER A 191 -2.07 -5.27 -13.65
CA SER A 191 -2.95 -6.28 -14.24
C SER A 191 -2.27 -7.15 -15.32
N GLN A 192 -1.13 -6.70 -15.85
CA GLN A 192 -0.31 -7.48 -16.80
C GLN A 192 0.26 -8.76 -16.19
N VAL A 193 0.38 -8.80 -14.86
CA VAL A 193 0.89 -9.94 -14.08
C VAL A 193 -0.12 -10.36 -13.01
N TRP A 194 -1.42 -10.30 -13.34
CA TRP A 194 -2.53 -10.55 -12.42
C TRP A 194 -2.40 -11.87 -11.63
N ASP A 195 -1.89 -12.94 -12.26
CA ASP A 195 -1.71 -14.24 -11.62
C ASP A 195 -0.60 -14.26 -10.54
N HIS A 196 0.16 -13.16 -10.41
CA HIS A 196 1.25 -12.96 -9.46
C HIS A 196 0.95 -11.88 -8.42
N VAL A 197 -0.31 -11.49 -8.26
CA VAL A 197 -0.76 -10.65 -7.15
C VAL A 197 -1.87 -11.36 -6.38
N PRO A 198 -1.95 -11.20 -5.05
CA PRO A 198 -3.10 -11.69 -4.29
C PRO A 198 -4.38 -11.06 -4.83
N THR A 199 -5.55 -11.70 -4.64
CA THR A 199 -6.85 -11.14 -5.03
C THR A 199 -7.84 -11.26 -3.89
N ASN A 200 -8.48 -10.15 -3.49
CA ASN A 200 -9.68 -10.17 -2.66
C ASN A 200 -10.38 -8.80 -2.66
N PRO A 201 -11.20 -8.48 -3.67
CA PRO A 201 -11.84 -7.17 -3.79
C PRO A 201 -12.94 -6.93 -2.72
N PHE A 202 -13.20 -7.93 -1.86
CA PHE A 202 -14.21 -7.85 -0.81
C PHE A 202 -13.79 -8.67 0.41
N GLY A 203 -13.24 -7.98 1.39
CA GLY A 203 -12.90 -8.56 2.68
C GLY A 203 -12.96 -7.53 3.80
N PRO A 204 -12.76 -7.96 5.05
CA PRO A 204 -12.41 -7.01 6.09
C PRO A 204 -11.12 -6.26 5.73
N TYR A 205 -10.96 -5.04 6.22
CA TYR A 205 -9.78 -4.22 5.97
C TYR A 205 -9.52 -3.25 7.12
N THR A 206 -8.28 -3.23 7.59
CA THR A 206 -7.76 -2.28 8.57
C THR A 206 -6.24 -2.23 8.52
N HIS A 207 -5.66 -1.16 9.05
CA HIS A 207 -4.22 -1.04 9.25
C HIS A 207 -3.84 -1.53 10.65
N VAL A 208 -2.78 -2.34 10.73
CA VAL A 208 -2.13 -2.70 12.01
C VAL A 208 -1.28 -1.52 12.49
N GLY A 209 -1.06 -1.40 13.79
CA GLY A 209 -0.20 -0.35 14.37
C GLY A 209 -0.93 0.97 14.63
N GLN A 210 -2.18 0.91 15.10
CA GLN A 210 -2.98 2.10 15.43
C GLN A 210 -2.24 3.06 16.36
N ASP A 211 -1.56 2.55 17.39
CA ASP A 211 -0.75 3.35 18.33
C ASP A 211 0.45 4.07 17.68
N LEU A 212 0.80 3.74 16.44
CA LEU A 212 1.88 4.34 15.66
C LEU A 212 1.36 5.34 14.60
N GLY A 213 0.05 5.59 14.56
CA GLY A 213 -0.60 6.58 13.67
C GLY A 213 -1.21 6.01 12.40
N PHE A 214 -1.21 4.68 12.21
CA PHE A 214 -1.86 4.04 11.06
C PHE A 214 -3.41 4.12 11.11
N ASP A 215 -3.99 4.44 12.26
CA ASP A 215 -5.44 4.63 12.45
C ASP A 215 -5.97 5.90 11.78
N ALA A 216 -5.09 6.87 11.48
CA ALA A 216 -5.45 8.10 10.78
C ALA A 216 -5.75 7.90 9.29
N TRP A 217 -5.37 6.74 8.72
CA TRP A 217 -5.61 6.42 7.32
C TRP A 217 -7.07 6.04 7.06
N PRO A 218 -7.61 6.38 5.87
CA PRO A 218 -9.02 6.18 5.56
C PRO A 218 -9.38 4.69 5.45
N ARG A 219 -10.54 4.35 6.01
CA ARG A 219 -11.15 3.01 5.96
C ARG A 219 -12.65 3.12 5.73
N TRP A 220 -13.02 3.96 4.76
CA TRP A 220 -14.40 4.32 4.44
C TRP A 220 -14.70 4.06 2.98
N GLU A 221 -15.82 3.39 2.70
CA GLU A 221 -16.27 3.10 1.35
C GLU A 221 -17.59 3.81 1.04
N MET A 222 -17.78 4.18 -0.23
CA MET A 222 -19.10 4.56 -0.73
C MET A 222 -19.89 3.31 -1.11
N ALA A 223 -21.18 3.29 -0.78
CA ALA A 223 -22.08 2.18 -1.10
C ALA A 223 -23.45 2.66 -1.61
N PRO A 224 -23.52 3.55 -2.61
CA PRO A 224 -24.79 3.94 -3.22
C PRO A 224 -25.53 2.71 -3.76
N ARG A 225 -26.84 2.72 -3.57
CA ARG A 225 -27.71 1.65 -4.05
C ARG A 225 -27.77 1.66 -5.58
N ASP A 226 -27.93 0.47 -6.16
CA ASP A 226 -28.17 0.27 -7.59
C ASP A 226 -27.06 0.83 -8.51
N ASN A 227 -25.82 0.96 -8.02
CA ASN A 227 -24.67 1.30 -8.84
C ASN A 227 -23.97 0.02 -9.35
N THR A 228 -23.88 -0.15 -10.68
CA THR A 228 -23.33 -1.40 -11.24
C THR A 228 -21.85 -1.60 -10.94
N CYS A 229 -21.05 -0.52 -10.83
CA CYS A 229 -19.63 -0.61 -10.55
C CYS A 229 -19.40 -1.13 -9.13
N LEU A 230 -20.20 -0.62 -8.19
CA LEU A 230 -20.07 -0.93 -6.77
C LEU A 230 -20.74 -2.24 -6.35
N SER A 231 -21.33 -2.96 -7.30
CA SER A 231 -21.74 -4.36 -7.08
C SER A 231 -20.55 -5.34 -7.03
N CYS A 232 -19.44 -4.96 -7.67
CA CYS A 232 -18.22 -5.79 -7.78
C CYS A 232 -16.93 -5.07 -7.35
N HIS A 233 -16.96 -3.75 -7.20
CA HIS A 233 -15.83 -2.96 -6.71
C HIS A 233 -16.19 -2.28 -5.39
N ARG A 234 -15.30 -2.37 -4.40
CA ARG A 234 -15.27 -1.42 -3.31
C ARG A 234 -14.53 -0.17 -3.82
N ILE A 235 -15.07 1.02 -3.57
CA ILE A 235 -14.37 2.29 -3.82
C ILE A 235 -14.40 3.08 -2.54
N GLY A 236 -13.23 3.51 -2.10
CA GLY A 236 -13.06 4.33 -0.92
C GLY A 236 -13.59 5.75 -1.13
N THR A 237 -13.56 6.57 -0.09
CA THR A 237 -13.99 7.97 -0.17
C THR A 237 -12.82 8.95 -0.31
N GLY A 238 -11.60 8.44 -0.57
CA GLY A 238 -10.35 9.19 -0.46
C GLY A 238 -10.07 9.56 1.01
N GLN A 239 -9.42 10.71 1.23
CA GLN A 239 -9.06 11.24 2.55
C GLN A 239 -10.25 11.71 3.43
N TRP A 240 -11.47 11.21 3.21
CA TRP A 240 -12.62 11.53 4.06
C TRP A 240 -12.56 10.73 5.36
N THR A 241 -12.66 11.40 6.50
CA THR A 241 -12.45 10.84 7.85
C THR A 241 -13.73 10.66 8.66
N GLY A 242 -14.92 10.86 8.07
CA GLY A 242 -16.20 10.65 8.77
C GLY A 242 -16.82 11.87 9.43
N ASP A 243 -16.06 12.95 9.65
CA ASP A 243 -16.53 14.15 10.36
C ASP A 243 -17.26 15.17 9.46
N GLY A 244 -17.38 14.87 8.17
CA GLY A 244 -18.04 15.73 7.19
C GLY A 244 -17.24 16.96 6.79
N ALA A 245 -15.99 17.13 7.25
CA ALA A 245 -15.10 18.15 6.74
C ALA A 245 -14.57 17.71 5.36
N PRO A 246 -14.81 18.47 4.27
CA PRO A 246 -14.00 18.33 3.08
C PRO A 246 -12.55 18.61 3.48
N THR A 247 -11.61 17.72 3.15
CA THR A 247 -10.21 18.16 3.10
C THR A 247 -10.17 19.29 2.08
N ASP A 248 -9.73 20.49 2.49
CA ASP A 248 -9.99 21.74 1.76
C ASP A 248 -9.26 21.85 0.41
N ASP A 249 -8.59 20.79 0.00
CA ASP A 249 -7.82 20.74 -1.21
C ASP A 249 -8.68 20.34 -2.41
N GLN A 250 -9.56 21.26 -2.83
CA GLN A 250 -10.31 21.10 -4.08
C GLN A 250 -9.43 21.11 -5.34
N ASN A 251 -8.10 21.31 -5.20
CA ASN A 251 -7.16 21.42 -6.31
C ASN A 251 -6.21 20.23 -6.45
N HIS A 252 -6.14 19.31 -5.48
CA HIS A 252 -5.48 18.03 -5.64
C HIS A 252 -6.49 16.96 -6.07
N GLU A 253 -6.13 16.20 -7.10
CA GLU A 253 -6.80 14.94 -7.45
C GLU A 253 -6.90 14.11 -6.16
N LYS A 254 -8.13 13.70 -5.77
CA LYS A 254 -8.28 12.87 -4.57
C LYS A 254 -7.42 11.62 -4.76
N PRO A 255 -6.50 11.32 -3.83
CA PRO A 255 -5.68 10.12 -3.91
C PRO A 255 -6.55 8.88 -3.68
N GLY A 256 -6.04 7.74 -4.16
CA GLY A 256 -6.62 6.43 -3.92
C GLY A 256 -7.65 5.99 -4.95
N THR A 257 -8.55 5.11 -4.52
CA THR A 257 -9.55 4.54 -5.44
C THR A 257 -10.55 5.58 -5.90
N CYS A 258 -10.88 6.51 -5.01
CA CYS A 258 -11.69 7.66 -5.32
C CYS A 258 -10.85 8.73 -6.04
N GLY A 259 -11.35 9.27 -7.15
CA GLY A 259 -10.58 10.24 -7.92
C GLY A 259 -9.61 9.52 -8.86
N GLN A 260 -8.36 9.33 -8.46
CA GLN A 260 -7.29 8.90 -9.38
C GLN A 260 -7.58 7.57 -10.07
N LEU A 261 -7.75 6.47 -9.31
CA LEU A 261 -7.98 5.16 -9.94
C LEU A 261 -9.31 5.14 -10.71
N ALA A 262 -10.41 5.55 -10.07
CA ALA A 262 -11.73 5.54 -10.70
C ALA A 262 -11.73 6.33 -12.01
N SER A 263 -11.16 7.53 -12.03
CA SER A 263 -11.13 8.38 -13.23
C SER A 263 -10.32 7.74 -14.35
N TRP A 264 -9.15 7.19 -14.04
CA TRP A 264 -8.27 6.59 -15.04
C TRP A 264 -8.87 5.31 -15.63
N MET A 265 -9.58 4.54 -14.80
CA MET A 265 -10.26 3.32 -15.23
C MET A 265 -11.49 3.60 -16.11
N THR A 266 -11.98 4.84 -16.14
CA THR A 266 -13.21 5.26 -16.81
C THR A 266 -13.01 6.39 -17.82
N GLY A 267 -11.82 6.49 -18.43
CA GLY A 267 -11.58 7.35 -19.59
C GLY A 267 -10.83 8.65 -19.33
N ALA A 268 -10.47 8.98 -18.09
CA ALA A 268 -9.68 10.17 -17.82
C ALA A 268 -8.23 10.01 -18.34
N PRO A 269 -7.65 11.08 -18.92
CA PRO A 269 -6.23 11.07 -19.29
C PRO A 269 -5.35 10.86 -18.06
N PHE A 270 -4.27 10.09 -18.22
CA PHE A 270 -3.26 9.89 -17.17
C PHE A 270 -1.84 10.13 -17.69
N PRO A 271 -0.91 10.53 -16.82
CA PRO A 271 0.48 10.76 -17.21
C PRO A 271 1.18 9.44 -17.62
N GLY A 272 2.16 9.52 -18.51
CA GLY A 272 2.84 8.33 -19.05
C GLY A 272 2.05 7.50 -20.06
N ALA A 273 0.77 7.80 -20.30
CA ALA A 273 -0.04 7.11 -21.32
C ALA A 273 0.51 7.38 -22.73
N ASP A 274 0.53 6.39 -23.62
CA ASP A 274 0.72 6.59 -25.06
C ASP A 274 -0.62 6.76 -25.81
N GLU A 275 -0.64 6.59 -27.14
CA GLU A 275 -1.87 6.68 -27.93
C GLU A 275 -2.80 5.50 -27.68
N LEU A 276 -2.27 4.28 -27.59
CA LEU A 276 -3.06 3.07 -27.34
C LEU A 276 -3.70 3.13 -25.95
N ALA A 277 -2.92 3.51 -24.92
CA ALA A 277 -3.38 3.71 -23.55
C ALA A 277 -4.53 4.72 -23.42
N ARG A 278 -4.52 5.78 -24.25
CA ARG A 278 -5.57 6.82 -24.29
C ARG A 278 -6.77 6.43 -25.13
N SER A 279 -6.69 5.34 -25.88
CA SER A 279 -7.76 4.87 -26.77
C SER A 279 -8.59 3.77 -26.13
N TYR A 280 -9.88 3.71 -26.48
CA TYR A 280 -10.73 2.60 -26.09
C TYR A 280 -10.22 1.29 -26.73
N PRO A 281 -10.14 0.15 -25.99
CA PRO A 281 -10.68 -0.06 -24.65
C PRO A 281 -9.72 0.23 -23.49
N LEU A 282 -8.43 0.53 -23.72
CA LEU A 282 -7.46 0.67 -22.62
C LEU A 282 -7.72 1.90 -21.75
N SER A 283 -8.24 2.98 -22.32
CA SER A 283 -8.66 4.15 -21.54
C SER A 283 -9.85 3.87 -20.61
N HIS A 284 -10.59 2.78 -20.85
CA HIS A 284 -11.75 2.36 -20.08
C HIS A 284 -11.54 0.94 -19.57
N ALA A 285 -10.45 0.73 -18.82
CA ALA A 285 -10.02 -0.58 -18.37
C ALA A 285 -11.01 -1.27 -17.42
N MET A 286 -12.03 -0.56 -16.91
CA MET A 286 -13.13 -1.15 -16.13
C MET A 286 -14.51 -0.89 -16.75
N PRO A 287 -15.36 -1.93 -16.90
CA PRO A 287 -15.02 -3.34 -16.73
C PRO A 287 -14.13 -3.86 -17.89
N PRO A 288 -13.23 -4.83 -17.63
CA PRO A 288 -12.22 -5.24 -18.60
C PRO A 288 -12.84 -6.00 -19.79
N ASN A 289 -12.43 -5.60 -21.00
CA ASN A 289 -12.59 -6.36 -22.25
C ASN A 289 -14.00 -6.95 -22.49
N ILE A 290 -15.02 -6.12 -22.44
CA ILE A 290 -16.42 -6.55 -22.62
C ILE A 290 -16.87 -6.62 -24.10
N GLY A 291 -15.95 -6.44 -25.05
CA GLY A 291 -16.25 -6.52 -26.50
C GLY A 291 -17.27 -5.48 -27.00
N MET A 292 -17.46 -4.40 -26.25
CA MET A 292 -18.35 -3.30 -26.61
C MET A 292 -17.58 -2.19 -27.32
N THR A 293 -18.29 -1.31 -28.00
CA THR A 293 -17.75 -0.02 -28.45
C THR A 293 -17.72 0.97 -27.28
N GLU A 294 -16.92 2.03 -27.40
CA GLU A 294 -16.91 3.15 -26.43
C GLU A 294 -18.31 3.75 -26.24
N GLN A 295 -19.08 3.88 -27.32
CA GLN A 295 -20.45 4.41 -27.25
C GLN A 295 -21.38 3.50 -26.43
N GLU A 296 -21.29 2.18 -26.64
CA GLU A 296 -22.08 1.22 -25.86
C GLU A 296 -21.65 1.20 -24.38
N TRP A 297 -20.35 1.32 -24.12
CA TRP A 297 -19.81 1.47 -22.77
C TRP A 297 -20.39 2.71 -22.10
N ALA A 298 -20.37 3.87 -22.77
CA ALA A 298 -20.87 5.13 -22.23
C ALA A 298 -22.38 5.07 -21.93
N VAL A 299 -23.18 4.47 -22.81
CA VAL A 299 -24.62 4.27 -22.59
C VAL A 299 -24.89 3.34 -21.40
N ARG A 300 -24.04 2.33 -21.18
CA ARG A 300 -24.26 1.33 -20.13
C ARG A 300 -23.73 1.77 -18.77
N TYR A 301 -22.58 2.44 -18.73
CA TYR A 301 -21.83 2.71 -17.50
C TYR A 301 -21.72 4.19 -17.16
N GLY A 302 -21.98 5.09 -18.11
CA GLY A 302 -21.76 6.54 -17.92
C GLY A 302 -22.50 7.11 -16.70
N ASP A 303 -23.77 6.76 -16.51
CA ASP A 303 -24.54 7.23 -15.34
C ASP A 303 -24.00 6.68 -14.01
N PHE A 304 -23.50 5.44 -14.00
CA PHE A 304 -22.92 4.83 -12.80
C PHE A 304 -21.54 5.40 -12.47
N VAL A 305 -20.75 5.74 -13.48
CA VAL A 305 -19.47 6.44 -13.33
C VAL A 305 -19.70 7.87 -12.85
N ALA A 306 -20.69 8.58 -13.41
CA ALA A 306 -21.08 9.91 -12.93
C ALA A 306 -21.50 9.89 -11.45
N GLN A 307 -22.18 8.82 -11.02
CA GLN A 307 -22.49 8.62 -9.60
C GLN A 307 -21.22 8.45 -8.76
N VAL A 308 -20.30 7.56 -9.14
CA VAL A 308 -19.02 7.38 -8.42
C VAL A 308 -18.28 8.72 -8.31
N HIS A 309 -18.15 9.46 -9.41
CA HIS A 309 -17.51 10.77 -9.39
C HIS A 309 -18.23 11.80 -8.52
N SER A 310 -19.57 11.78 -8.49
CA SER A 310 -20.34 12.65 -7.60
C SER A 310 -20.05 12.34 -6.14
N CYS A 311 -20.03 11.06 -5.74
CA CYS A 311 -19.64 10.67 -4.38
C CYS A 311 -18.18 10.98 -4.08
N CYS A 312 -17.30 10.87 -5.07
CA CYS A 312 -15.93 11.31 -4.91
C CYS A 312 -15.80 12.82 -4.70
N ALA A 313 -16.59 13.63 -5.39
CA ALA A 313 -16.59 15.07 -5.17
C ALA A 313 -17.14 15.44 -3.78
N ASP A 314 -18.25 14.84 -3.38
CA ASP A 314 -18.89 15.08 -2.09
C ASP A 314 -19.44 13.76 -1.49
N PRO A 315 -18.68 13.11 -0.58
CA PRO A 315 -19.10 11.86 0.04
C PRO A 315 -20.21 12.06 1.09
N SER A 316 -20.52 13.30 1.49
CA SER A 316 -21.56 13.60 2.48
C SER A 316 -22.98 13.45 1.93
N GLN A 317 -23.12 13.32 0.61
CA GLN A 317 -24.40 13.10 -0.03
C GLN A 317 -25.05 11.82 0.53
N ALA A 318 -26.28 11.94 1.02
CA ALA A 318 -26.97 10.83 1.69
C ALA A 318 -27.06 9.55 0.84
N TRP A 319 -27.12 9.69 -0.49
CA TRP A 319 -27.23 8.55 -1.40
C TRP A 319 -25.89 7.84 -1.64
N CYS A 320 -24.74 8.46 -1.33
CA CYS A 320 -23.43 7.80 -1.33
C CYS A 320 -23.31 6.72 -0.26
N ASN A 321 -24.16 6.80 0.78
CA ASN A 321 -24.32 5.75 1.80
C ASN A 321 -22.95 5.27 2.33
N VAL A 322 -22.12 6.24 2.71
CA VAL A 322 -20.75 5.98 3.15
C VAL A 322 -20.78 5.20 4.46
N ARG A 323 -19.90 4.21 4.55
CA ARG A 323 -19.75 3.37 5.74
C ARG A 323 -18.31 2.99 5.96
N GLU A 324 -17.98 2.72 7.21
CA GLU A 324 -16.68 2.22 7.59
C GLU A 324 -16.51 0.78 7.10
N ILE A 325 -15.33 0.46 6.59
CA ILE A 325 -14.98 -0.89 6.16
C ILE A 325 -14.77 -1.75 7.41
N ARG A 326 -15.40 -2.92 7.39
CA ARG A 326 -15.39 -3.85 8.51
C ARG A 326 -13.97 -4.38 8.75
N SER A 327 -13.58 -4.54 10.01
CA SER A 327 -12.41 -5.32 10.41
C SER A 327 -12.76 -6.28 11.55
N TYR A 328 -11.94 -7.31 11.75
CA TYR A 328 -12.04 -8.25 12.86
C TYR A 328 -10.73 -8.37 13.65
N VAL A 329 -9.79 -7.46 13.39
CA VAL A 329 -8.74 -7.11 14.34
C VAL A 329 -9.47 -6.52 15.54
N GLU A 330 -9.66 -7.36 16.56
CA GLU A 330 -10.36 -7.11 17.83
C GLU A 330 -11.89 -7.36 17.93
N ASP A 331 -12.28 -8.65 17.85
CA ASP A 331 -13.31 -9.26 18.73
C ASP A 331 -12.62 -10.06 19.88
N GLN A 332 -11.39 -9.68 20.23
CA GLN A 332 -10.50 -10.38 21.19
C GLN A 332 -10.13 -9.51 22.41
N SER A 333 -10.62 -8.27 22.49
CA SER A 333 -10.39 -7.35 23.63
C SER A 333 -11.56 -7.30 24.64
N SER A 334 -12.53 -8.20 24.54
CA SER A 334 -13.54 -8.44 25.59
C SER A 334 -13.39 -9.85 26.20
N PRO A 335 -13.09 -9.97 27.51
CA PRO A 335 -13.05 -11.27 28.20
C PRO A 335 -14.41 -11.96 28.34
#